data_AF-A0A2T0FDG7-F1
#
_entry.id   AF-A0A2T0FDG7-F1
#
_cell.length_a   1.000
_cell.length_b   1.000
_cell.length_c   1.000
_cell.angle_alpha   90.00
_cell.angle_beta   90.00
_cell.angle_gamma   90.00
#
_symmetry.space_group_name_H-M   'P 1'
#
loop_
_entity.id
_entity.type
_entity.pdbx_description
1 polymer ?
#
loop_
_entity_poly.entity_id
_entity_poly.type
_entity_poly.pdbx_seq_one_letter_code
_entity_poly.pdbx_strand_id
1 'polypeptide(L)'
;MDSQAISVEILKWMLEVQCKEALVPALLYEKKVRSQYGKAENVQPVKGVLSKRALQVNAPGRDIYGLEKSTEVRYFECPNCERQVAGHRFAAHIARCSGRGRR
;
A
#
# COMPACT_ATOMS: atom_id res chain seq x y z
N MET A 1 -5.04 -26.95 -47.19
CA MET A 1 -4.76 -26.59 -45.78
C MET A 1 -5.64 -25.42 -45.45
N ASP A 2 -6.49 -25.55 -44.44
CA ASP A 2 -7.56 -24.58 -44.17
C ASP A 2 -6.97 -23.32 -43.53
N SER A 3 -7.11 -22.18 -44.21
CA SER A 3 -6.61 -20.87 -43.75
C SER A 3 -7.09 -20.53 -42.33
N GLN A 4 -8.28 -21.01 -41.95
CA GLN A 4 -8.82 -20.85 -40.61
C GLN A 4 -8.03 -21.62 -39.54
N ALA A 5 -7.56 -22.83 -39.84
CA ALA A 5 -6.78 -23.63 -38.88
C ALA A 5 -5.46 -22.94 -38.53
N ILE A 6 -4.78 -22.38 -39.54
CA ILE A 6 -3.52 -21.64 -39.36
C ILE A 6 -3.76 -20.37 -38.52
N SER A 7 -4.85 -19.64 -38.77
CA SER A 7 -5.17 -18.43 -38.00
C SER A 7 -5.40 -18.71 -36.51
N VAL A 8 -6.05 -19.83 -36.19
CA VAL A 8 -6.29 -20.25 -34.80
C VAL A 8 -4.99 -20.66 -34.12
N GLU A 9 -4.10 -21.35 -34.83
CA GLU A 9 -2.77 -21.70 -34.29
C GLU A 9 -1.93 -20.47 -33.98
N ILE A 10 -1.94 -19.46 -34.85
CA ILE A 10 -1.25 -18.20 -34.62
C ILE A 10 -1.81 -17.49 -33.38
N LEU A 11 -3.14 -17.40 -33.26
CA LEU A 11 -3.79 -16.77 -32.11
C LEU A 11 -3.45 -17.49 -30.80
N LYS A 12 -3.40 -18.82 -30.81
CA LYS A 12 -3.01 -19.61 -29.65
C LYS A 12 -1.56 -19.32 -29.24
N TRP A 13 -0.64 -19.27 -30.20
CA TRP A 13 0.75 -18.94 -29.93
C TRP A 13 0.90 -17.53 -29.35
N MET A 14 0.21 -16.54 -29.94
CA MET A 14 0.22 -15.17 -29.44
C MET A 14 -0.32 -15.09 -28.00
N LEU A 15 -1.42 -15.80 -27.71
CA LEU A 15 -1.98 -15.86 -26.37
C LEU A 15 -1.00 -16.50 -25.38
N GLU A 16 -0.34 -17.59 -25.75
CA GLU A 16 0.65 -18.25 -24.90
C GLU A 16 1.83 -17.33 -24.55
N VAL A 17 2.32 -16.57 -25.54
CA VAL A 17 3.40 -15.59 -25.32
C VAL A 17 2.93 -14.51 -24.35
N GLN A 18 1.76 -13.90 -24.60
CA GLN A 18 1.21 -12.85 -23.75
C GLN A 18 0.94 -13.32 -22.32
N CYS A 19 0.41 -14.54 -22.16
CA CYS A 19 0.21 -15.13 -20.84
C CYS A 19 1.53 -15.33 -20.10
N LYS A 20 2.59 -15.81 -20.78
CA LYS A 20 3.91 -16.00 -20.16
C LYS A 20 4.53 -14.66 -19.76
N GLU A 21 4.44 -13.65 -20.62
CA GLU A 21 4.97 -12.30 -20.36
C GLU A 21 4.29 -11.63 -19.16
N ALA A 22 3.00 -11.86 -18.94
CA ALA A 22 2.29 -11.35 -17.76
C ALA A 22 2.57 -12.19 -16.49
N LEU A 23 2.54 -13.52 -16.61
CA LEU A 23 2.55 -14.42 -15.47
C LEU A 23 3.94 -14.59 -14.85
N VAL A 24 5.00 -14.67 -15.66
CA VAL A 24 6.36 -14.89 -15.16
C VAL A 24 6.82 -13.74 -14.25
N PRO A 25 6.70 -12.45 -14.63
CA PRO A 25 7.05 -11.35 -13.75
C PRO A 25 6.22 -11.32 -12.46
N ALA A 26 4.91 -11.61 -12.55
CA ALA A 26 4.03 -11.64 -11.38
C ALA A 26 4.46 -12.71 -10.37
N LEU A 27 4.78 -13.93 -10.84
CA LEU A 27 5.25 -15.02 -9.98
C LEU A 27 6.63 -14.74 -9.39
N LEU A 28 7.55 -14.17 -10.16
CA LEU A 28 8.88 -13.80 -9.66
C LEU A 28 8.79 -12.69 -8.60
N TYR A 29 7.92 -11.70 -8.83
CA TYR A 29 7.64 -10.66 -7.85
C TYR A 29 7.07 -11.26 -6.57
N GLU A 30 6.05 -12.12 -6.68
CA GLU A 30 5.46 -12.76 -5.51
C GLU A 30 6.47 -13.62 -4.74
N LYS A 31 7.29 -14.40 -5.44
CA LYS A 31 8.36 -15.21 -4.86
C LYS A 31 9.35 -14.31 -4.09
N LYS A 32 9.77 -13.19 -4.70
CA LYS A 32 10.65 -12.21 -4.06
C LYS A 32 10.01 -11.66 -2.78
N VAL A 33 8.77 -11.19 -2.85
CA VAL A 33 8.04 -10.66 -1.68
C VAL A 33 7.94 -11.70 -0.57
N ARG A 34 7.55 -12.95 -0.89
CA ARG A 34 7.45 -14.03 0.10
C ARG A 34 8.80 -14.40 0.72
N SER A 35 9.88 -14.34 -0.05
CA SER A 35 11.24 -14.58 0.49
C SER A 35 11.70 -13.47 1.44
N GLN A 36 11.32 -12.22 1.19
CA GLN A 36 11.73 -11.06 1.98
C GLN A 36 10.89 -10.88 3.24
N TYR A 37 9.57 -11.09 3.14
CA TYR A 37 8.61 -10.72 4.18
C TYR A 37 7.89 -11.92 4.81
N GLY A 38 8.16 -13.15 4.34
CA GLY A 38 7.56 -14.39 4.84
C GLY A 38 6.26 -14.78 4.16
N LYS A 39 5.59 -15.82 4.69
CA LYS A 39 4.28 -16.24 4.20
C LYS A 39 3.25 -15.17 4.51
N ALA A 40 2.41 -14.95 3.52
CA ALA A 40 1.25 -14.11 3.63
C ALA A 40 0.06 -14.88 4.16
N GLU A 41 0.10 -15.16 5.46
CA GLU A 41 -0.99 -15.88 6.09
C GLU A 41 -2.15 -14.91 6.33
N ASN A 42 -3.34 -15.43 6.08
CA ASN A 42 -4.62 -14.79 6.28
C ASN A 42 -4.89 -14.77 7.78
N VAL A 43 -4.23 -13.87 8.52
CA VAL A 43 -4.38 -13.75 9.97
C VAL A 43 -5.75 -13.11 10.23
N GLN A 44 -6.65 -13.86 10.88
CA GLN A 44 -7.90 -13.31 11.42
C GLN A 44 -7.58 -12.05 12.23
N PRO A 45 -8.45 -11.02 12.24
CA PRO A 45 -8.16 -9.77 12.94
C PRO A 45 -8.14 -10.03 14.46
N VAL A 46 -6.95 -10.31 14.99
CA VAL A 46 -6.69 -10.33 16.43
C VAL A 46 -6.46 -8.88 16.85
N LYS A 47 -7.24 -8.40 17.83
CA LYS A 47 -7.06 -7.08 18.43
C LYS A 47 -5.59 -6.91 18.86
N GLY A 48 -4.89 -5.95 18.24
CA GLY A 48 -3.56 -5.51 18.68
C GLY A 48 -2.35 -6.09 17.94
N VAL A 49 -2.52 -6.83 16.84
CA VAL A 49 -1.36 -7.35 16.07
C VAL A 49 -1.33 -6.79 14.65
N LEU A 50 -0.26 -6.04 14.34
CA LEU A 50 0.08 -5.57 13.00
C LEU A 50 0.38 -6.77 12.09
N SER A 51 -0.64 -7.29 11.41
CA SER A 51 -0.48 -8.33 10.39
C SER A 51 0.16 -7.76 9.13
N LYS A 52 1.14 -8.50 8.57
CA LYS A 52 2.04 -8.10 7.48
C LYS A 52 1.46 -8.27 6.07
N ARG A 53 0.17 -8.58 5.94
CA ARG A 53 -0.60 -8.20 4.76
C ARG A 53 -1.86 -7.51 5.25
N ALA A 54 -2.12 -6.33 4.70
CA ALA A 54 -3.44 -5.74 4.64
C ALA A 54 -4.37 -6.84 4.11
N LEU A 55 -5.14 -7.47 5.00
CA LEU A 55 -6.42 -8.03 4.62
C LEU A 55 -7.10 -6.82 4.00
N GLN A 56 -7.22 -6.79 2.68
CA GLN A 56 -7.98 -5.77 2.01
C GLN A 56 -9.43 -6.05 2.38
N VAL A 57 -9.79 -5.64 3.60
CA VAL A 57 -11.17 -5.49 4.02
C VAL A 57 -11.65 -4.38 3.12
N ASN A 58 -12.18 -4.74 1.94
CA ASN A 58 -12.87 -3.84 1.03
C ASN A 58 -14.18 -3.37 1.69
N ALA A 59 -14.07 -2.82 2.89
CA ALA A 59 -15.15 -2.17 3.61
C ALA A 59 -14.96 -0.66 3.41
N PRO A 60 -15.97 0.03 2.86
CA PRO A 60 -15.91 1.48 2.77
C PRO A 60 -15.73 2.09 4.17
N GLY A 61 -14.89 3.11 4.30
CA GLY A 61 -14.62 3.80 5.57
C GLY A 61 -13.52 3.20 6.45
N ARG A 62 -12.85 2.12 5.99
CA ARG A 62 -11.70 1.52 6.69
C ARG A 62 -10.41 1.66 5.88
N ASP A 63 -9.28 1.71 6.57
CA ASP A 63 -7.95 1.77 5.96
C ASP A 63 -7.41 0.39 5.54
N ILE A 64 -6.18 0.35 5.03
CA ILE A 64 -5.51 -0.89 4.60
C ILE A 64 -5.27 -1.89 5.75
N TYR A 65 -5.33 -1.44 7.01
CA TYR A 65 -5.21 -2.29 8.19
C TYR A 65 -6.58 -2.69 8.76
N GLY A 66 -7.68 -2.28 8.11
CA GLY A 66 -9.04 -2.51 8.57
C GLY A 66 -9.46 -1.61 9.72
N LEU A 67 -8.70 -0.53 9.99
CA LEU A 67 -8.98 0.44 11.05
C LEU A 67 -9.85 1.58 10.52
N GLU A 68 -10.72 2.10 11.37
CA GLU A 68 -11.52 3.29 11.07
C GLU A 68 -10.65 4.55 11.14
N LYS A 69 -11.12 5.62 10.49
CA LYS A 69 -10.45 6.92 10.57
C LYS A 69 -10.39 7.39 12.03
N SER A 70 -9.17 7.53 12.55
CA SER A 70 -8.95 8.10 13.88
C SER A 70 -9.54 9.51 13.98
N THR A 71 -10.38 9.72 14.99
CA THR A 71 -10.93 11.04 15.37
C THR A 71 -10.05 11.76 16.39
N GLU A 72 -9.02 11.08 16.89
CA GLU A 72 -8.14 11.61 17.91
C GLU A 72 -7.23 12.70 17.35
N VAL A 73 -7.16 13.83 18.06
CA VAL A 73 -6.25 14.91 17.72
C VAL A 73 -4.83 14.51 18.12
N ARG A 74 -4.00 14.17 17.13
CA ARG A 74 -2.57 13.92 17.36
C ARG A 74 -1.82 15.23 17.55
N TYR A 75 -0.94 15.27 18.55
CA TYR A 75 -0.02 16.38 18.79
C TYR A 75 1.39 16.00 18.35
N PHE A 76 2.12 17.00 17.86
CA PHE A 76 3.49 16.87 17.39
C PHE A 76 4.33 17.98 18.00
N GLU A 77 5.56 17.66 18.39
CA GLU A 77 6.50 18.64 18.89
C GLU A 77 7.11 19.45 17.74
N CYS A 78 7.09 20.77 17.86
CA CYS A 78 7.74 21.64 16.88
C CYS A 78 9.25 21.71 17.15
N PRO A 79 10.14 21.31 16.22
CA PRO A 79 11.59 21.35 16.46
C PRO A 79 12.15 22.78 16.61
N ASN A 80 11.45 23.80 16.10
CA ASN A 80 11.90 25.18 16.19
C ASN A 80 11.64 25.83 17.57
N CYS A 81 10.50 25.51 18.21
CA CYS A 81 10.08 26.16 19.46
C CYS A 81 9.68 25.21 20.59
N GLU A 82 9.86 23.90 20.41
CA GLU A 82 9.60 22.82 21.38
C GLU A 82 8.15 22.74 21.90
N ARG A 83 7.22 23.47 21.26
CA ARG A 83 5.80 23.44 21.63
C ARG A 83 5.12 22.21 21.04
N GLN A 84 4.22 21.64 21.82
CA GLN A 84 3.26 20.64 21.34
C GLN A 84 2.16 21.32 20.51
N VAL A 85 2.03 20.89 19.26
CA VAL A 85 1.12 21.48 18.27
C VAL A 85 0.22 20.39 17.70
N ALA A 86 -1.10 20.62 17.71
CA ALA A 86 -2.05 19.71 17.09
C ALA A 86 -1.75 19.55 15.58
N GLY A 87 -1.77 18.34 15.06
CA GLY A 87 -1.37 18.02 13.68
C GLY A 87 -2.10 18.83 12.62
N HIS A 88 -3.41 19.01 12.78
CA HIS A 88 -4.23 19.81 11.86
C HIS A 88 -3.87 21.32 11.89
N ARG A 89 -3.10 21.79 12.88
CA ARG A 89 -2.61 23.17 13.00
C ARG A 89 -1.12 23.31 12.69
N PHE A 90 -0.42 22.21 12.41
CA PHE A 90 1.04 22.22 12.30
C PHE A 90 1.53 23.10 11.13
N ALA A 91 0.86 23.06 9.98
CA ALA A 91 1.18 23.94 8.85
C ALA A 91 1.03 25.44 9.17
N ALA A 92 -0.10 25.82 9.79
CA ALA A 92 -0.32 27.20 10.21
C ALA A 92 0.66 27.65 11.31
N HIS A 93 1.07 26.73 12.18
CA HIS A 93 2.10 26.96 13.17
C HIS A 93 3.45 27.24 12.52
N ILE A 94 3.92 26.38 11.59
CA ILE A 94 5.19 26.57 10.88
C ILE A 94 5.22 27.95 10.21
N ALA A 95 4.16 28.35 9.49
CA ALA A 95 4.09 29.64 8.82
C ALA A 95 4.34 30.84 9.77
N ARG A 96 3.94 30.74 11.05
CA ARG A 96 4.14 31.80 12.05
C ARG A 96 5.42 31.61 12.87
N CYS A 97 5.81 30.36 13.09
CA CYS A 97 6.93 29.97 13.94
C CYS A 97 8.26 30.13 13.22
N SER A 98 8.33 29.77 11.93
CA SER A 98 9.56 29.89 11.12
C SER A 98 10.01 31.34 10.93
N GLY A 99 9.12 32.32 11.04
CA GLY A 99 9.47 33.75 10.99
C GLY A 99 9.90 34.33 12.35
N ARG A 100 9.81 33.56 13.43
CA ARG A 100 10.21 33.94 14.79
C ARG A 100 11.14 32.86 15.33
N GLY A 101 12.40 32.92 14.91
CA GLY A 101 13.46 32.07 15.48
C GLY A 101 13.50 32.18 17.01
N ARG A 102 13.99 31.13 17.67
CA ARG A 102 14.20 31.06 19.13
C ARG A 102 14.76 32.39 19.66
N ARG A 103 14.04 33.00 20.60
CA ARG A 103 14.69 33.84 21.61
C ARG A 103 15.23 32.94 22.69
#